data_AF-A0A8C3FDU1-F1
#
_entry.id   AF-A0A8C3FDU1-F1
#
_cell.length_a   1.000
_cell.length_b   1.000
_cell.length_c   1.000
_cell.angle_alpha   90.00
_cell.angle_beta   90.00
_cell.angle_gamma   90.00
#
_symmetry.space_group_name_H-M   'P 1'
#
loop_
_entity.id
_entity.type
_entity.pdbx_description
1 polymer ?
#
loop_
_entity_poly.entity_id
_entity_poly.type
_entity_poly.pdbx_seq_one_letter_code
_entity_poly.pdbx_strand_id
1 'polypeptide(L)' 'ITPYITTTIISLKGILYPGTLCSPETFQVLDSFEARSDDVILATYPKNGDYC' A
#
# COMPACT_ATOMS: atom_id res chain seq x y z
N ILE A 1 -20.12 -10.70 -19.47
CA ILE A 1 -19.03 -11.50 -18.86
C ILE A 1 -18.18 -10.49 -18.11
N THR A 2 -18.46 -10.33 -16.81
CA THR A 2 -17.82 -9.34 -15.92
C THR A 2 -16.31 -9.58 -15.95
N PRO A 3 -15.45 -8.55 -16.05
CA PRO A 3 -14.01 -8.77 -16.10
C PRO A 3 -13.59 -9.31 -14.75
N TYR A 4 -13.20 -10.58 -14.71
CA TYR A 4 -12.52 -11.14 -13.56
C TYR A 4 -11.27 -10.29 -13.34
N ILE A 5 -11.28 -9.60 -12.21
CA ILE A 5 -10.23 -8.78 -11.62
C ILE A 5 -8.87 -9.37 -11.99
N THR A 6 -8.20 -8.79 -12.99
CA THR A 6 -6.80 -9.12 -13.24
C THR A 6 -6.05 -8.47 -12.10
N THR A 7 -5.70 -9.26 -11.08
CA THR A 7 -4.91 -8.78 -9.94
C THR A 7 -3.50 -8.48 -10.43
N THR A 8 -3.30 -7.29 -10.99
CA THR A 8 -1.98 -6.79 -11.34
C THR A 8 -1.15 -6.73 -10.06
N ILE A 9 0.02 -7.36 -10.06
CA ILE A 9 0.99 -7.27 -8.97
C ILE A 9 2.16 -6.43 -9.46
N ILE A 10 2.58 -5.46 -8.65
CA ILE A 10 3.74 -4.60 -8.92
C ILE A 10 4.86 -4.92 -7.93
N SER A 11 6.11 -4.86 -8.39
CA SER A 11 7.29 -5.01 -7.54
C SER A 11 7.89 -3.65 -7.24
N LEU A 12 7.95 -3.28 -5.97
CA LEU A 12 8.54 -2.03 -5.49
C LEU A 12 9.64 -2.35 -4.48
N LYS A 13 10.88 -1.96 -4.81
CA LYS A 13 12.08 -2.24 -4.00
C LYS A 13 12.19 -3.73 -3.59
N GLY A 14 11.68 -4.65 -4.43
CA GLY A 14 11.70 -6.10 -4.20
C GLY A 14 10.49 -6.69 -3.46
N ILE A 15 9.51 -5.87 -3.05
CA ILE A 15 8.27 -6.31 -2.37
C ILE A 15 7.10 -6.26 -3.35
N LEU A 16 6.22 -7.27 -3.28
CA LEU A 16 5.04 -7.38 -4.14
C LEU A 16 3.84 -6.67 -3.52
N TYR A 17 3.24 -5.74 -4.29
CA TYR A 17 2.05 -4.98 -3.90
C TYR A 17 0.91 -5.18 -4.91
N PRO A 18 -0.36 -5.08 -4.48
CA PRO A 18 -1.49 -5.08 -5.39
C PRO A 18 -1.49 -3.80 -6.25
N GLY A 19 -1.18 -3.94 -7.53
CA GLY A 19 -1.08 -2.84 -8.50
C GLY A 19 -2.40 -2.14 -8.84
N THR A 20 -3.52 -2.66 -8.34
CA THR A 20 -4.82 -1.97 -8.42
C THR A 20 -4.99 -0.90 -7.34
N LEU A 21 -4.26 -1.00 -6.23
CA LEU A 21 -4.34 -0.08 -5.08
C LEU A 21 -3.05 0.72 -4.89
N CYS A 22 -1.92 0.14 -5.29
CA CYS A 22 -0.59 0.71 -5.11
C CYS A 22 -0.04 1.16 -6.46
N SER A 23 0.61 2.33 -6.49
CA SER A 23 1.35 2.84 -7.65
C SER A 23 2.78 3.25 -7.26
N PRO A 24 3.79 3.04 -8.13
CA PRO A 24 5.16 3.46 -7.84
C PRO A 24 5.28 4.95 -7.46
N GLU A 25 4.50 5.81 -8.11
CA GLU A 25 4.50 7.26 -7.92
C GLU A 25 4.05 7.64 -6.50
N THR A 26 3.02 6.97 -5.96
CA THR A 26 2.58 7.18 -4.57
C THR A 26 3.68 6.83 -3.58
N PHE A 27 4.43 5.74 -3.81
CA PHE A 27 5.54 5.34 -2.95
C PHE A 27 6.73 6.31 -3.01
N GLN A 28 6.94 6.99 -4.15
CA GLN A 28 7.96 8.03 -4.25
C GLN A 28 7.60 9.27 -3.44
N VAL A 29 6.33 9.68 -3.46
CA VAL A 29 5.87 10.83 -2.66
C VAL A 29 5.90 10.53 -1.16
N LEU A 30 5.64 9.27 -0.76
CA LEU A 30 5.76 8.83 0.63
C LEU A 30 7.17 9.02 1.21
N ASP A 31 8.23 9.01 0.39
CA ASP A 31 9.59 9.30 0.88
C ASP A 31 9.73 10.75 1.38
N SER A 32 8.82 11.66 0.98
CA SER A 32 8.71 13.06 1.47
C SER A 32 7.57 13.28 2.45
N PHE A 33 7.01 12.21 3.03
CA PHE A 33 5.92 12.32 3.99
C PHE A 33 6.39 13.00 5.29
N GLU A 34 5.73 14.10 5.65
CA GLU A 34 6.00 14.87 6.87
C GLU A 34 5.08 14.41 8.00
N ALA A 35 5.58 13.56 8.89
CA ALA A 35 4.86 13.14 10.08
C ALA A 35 4.92 14.23 11.17
N ARG A 36 3.79 14.52 11.81
CA ARG A 36 3.72 15.43 12.96
C ARG A 36 3.99 14.67 14.26
N SER A 37 4.37 15.41 15.30
CA SER A 37 4.66 14.83 16.62
C SER A 37 3.47 14.13 17.28
N ASP A 38 2.25 14.49 16.88
CA ASP A 38 0.98 13.96 17.39
C ASP A 38 0.33 12.92 16.47
N ASP A 39 0.93 12.61 15.32
CA ASP A 39 0.42 11.58 14.42
C ASP A 39 0.70 10.17 14.98
N VAL A 40 -0.29 9.27 14.84
CA VAL A 40 -0.17 7.86 15.23
C VAL A 40 -0.25 7.00 13.98
N ILE A 41 0.78 6.17 13.75
CA ILE A 41 0.83 5.24 12.61
C ILE A 41 0.46 3.85 13.10
N LEU A 42 -0.63 3.30 12.58
CA LEU A 42 -0.98 1.89 12.74
C LEU A 42 -0.39 1.10 11.58
N ALA A 43 0.53 0.18 11.89
CA ALA A 43 1.20 -0.66 10.89
C ALA A 43 0.95 -2.13 11.20
N THR A 44 0.35 -2.85 10.26
CA THR A 44 0.11 -4.29 10.38
C THR A 44 0.40 -5.01 9.08
N TYR A 45 0.51 -6.34 9.18
CA TYR A 45 0.63 -7.19 8.02
C TYR A 45 -0.78 -7.59 7.53
N PRO A 46 -1.03 -7.62 6.21
CA PRO A 46 -2.33 -8.02 5.67
C PRO A 46 -2.81 -9.35 6.27
N LYS A 47 -4.09 -9.40 6.67
CA LYS A 47 -4.77 -10.53 7.33
C LYS A 47 -4.52 -10.69 8.83
N ASN A 48 -3.77 -9.78 9.47
CA ASN A 48 -3.56 -9.83 10.92
C ASN A 48 -4.60 -9.05 11.74
N GLY A 49 -5.62 -8.50 11.06
CA GLY A 49 -6.78 -7.86 11.68
C GLY A 49 -6.54 -6.40 12.09
N ASP A 50 -6.95 -5.47 11.23
CA ASP A 50 -7.02 -4.03 11.52
C ASP A 50 -8.47 -3.60 11.78
N TYR A 51 -9.23 -4.46 12.46
CA TYR A 51 -10.59 -4.15 12.85
C TYR A 51 -10.57 -3.45 14.22
N CYS A 52 -10.01 -2.24 14.25
CA CYS A 52 -10.25 -1.28 15.32
C CYS A 52 -11.19 -0.19 14.80
#